data_AF-F2L2U6-F1
#
_entry.id   AF-F2L2U6-F1
#
_cell.length_a   1.000
_cell.length_b   1.000
_cell.length_c   1.000
_cell.angle_alpha   90.00
_cell.angle_beta   90.00
_cell.angle_gamma   90.00
#
_symmetry.space_group_name_H-M   'P 1'
#
loop_
_entity.id
_entity.type
_entity.pdbx_description
1 polymer ?
#
loop_
_entity_poly.entity_id
_entity_poly.type
_entity_poly.pdbx_seq_one_letter_code
_entity_poly.pdbx_strand_id
1 'polypeptide(L)'
;MRVYTVYGDQDEIARELGMTRQALAIHLKRLKELGLVRTGREFVDVTEKAVKFLKGQSNDVIVLVKVEPKYRDKVYDFSKKLPIEKALRLAGEYDLAVITQETVLDKVLDSLNNLEGVKETKTFISIGAIKE
;
A
#
# COMPACT_ATOMS: atom_id res chain seq x y z
N MET A 1 2.80 -14.70 2.21
CA MET A 1 4.09 -14.36 1.56
C MET A 1 3.79 -13.64 0.25
N ARG A 2 3.87 -12.29 0.22
CA ARG A 2 3.72 -11.51 -1.03
C ARG A 2 5.12 -11.24 -1.59
N VAL A 3 5.51 -12.01 -2.59
CA VAL A 3 6.68 -11.75 -3.43
C VAL A 3 6.14 -11.21 -4.75
N TYR A 4 6.69 -10.09 -5.21
CA TYR A 4 6.36 -9.57 -6.53
C TYR A 4 7.44 -10.03 -7.50
N THR A 5 7.05 -10.81 -8.49
CA THR A 5 7.97 -11.36 -9.49
C THR A 5 7.78 -10.61 -10.80
N VAL A 6 8.87 -10.06 -11.32
CA VAL A 6 8.95 -9.58 -12.69
C VAL A 6 9.59 -10.67 -13.52
N TYR A 7 8.89 -11.12 -14.57
CA TYR A 7 9.41 -12.07 -15.55
C TYR A 7 9.97 -11.29 -16.74
N GLY A 8 11.15 -11.69 -17.20
CA GLY A 8 11.86 -11.03 -18.27
C GLY A 8 13.35 -11.31 -18.17
N ASP A 9 14.03 -11.36 -19.30
CA ASP A 9 15.48 -11.41 -19.30
C ASP A 9 16.06 -10.04 -18.86
N GLN A 10 17.34 -10.02 -18.48
CA GLN A 10 17.97 -8.78 -18.02
C GLN A 10 18.10 -7.72 -19.11
N ASP A 11 18.08 -8.09 -20.40
CA ASP A 11 18.18 -7.14 -21.50
C ASP A 11 16.85 -6.40 -21.71
N GLU A 12 15.73 -7.11 -21.53
CA GLU A 12 14.38 -6.55 -21.53
C GLU A 12 14.18 -5.60 -20.34
N ILE A 13 14.48 -6.07 -19.12
CA ILE A 13 14.36 -5.27 -17.90
C ILE A 13 15.26 -4.02 -17.96
N ALA A 14 16.49 -4.14 -18.46
CA ALA A 14 17.40 -3.00 -18.57
C ALA A 14 16.87 -1.94 -19.54
N ARG A 15 16.25 -2.38 -20.64
CA ARG A 15 15.67 -1.51 -21.66
C ARG A 15 14.46 -0.75 -21.12
N GLU A 16 13.55 -1.42 -20.41
CA GLU A 16 12.40 -0.79 -19.76
C GLU A 16 12.82 0.26 -18.71
N LEU A 17 13.89 -0.02 -17.97
CA LEU A 17 14.45 0.88 -16.96
C LEU A 17 15.38 1.96 -17.55
N GLY A 18 15.56 2.01 -18.88
CA GLY A 18 16.38 3.02 -19.55
C GLY A 18 17.86 2.96 -19.20
N MET A 19 18.40 1.78 -18.91
CA MET A 19 19.80 1.57 -18.51
C MET A 19 20.49 0.46 -19.31
N THR A 20 21.81 0.37 -19.21
CA THR A 20 22.57 -0.73 -19.81
C THR A 20 22.43 -2.02 -18.99
N ARG A 21 22.57 -3.18 -19.62
CA ARG A 21 22.57 -4.48 -18.92
C ARG A 21 23.64 -4.53 -17.82
N GLN A 22 24.82 -3.96 -18.07
CA GLN A 22 25.91 -3.90 -17.09
C GLN A 22 25.53 -3.05 -15.87
N ALA A 23 24.90 -1.88 -16.09
CA ALA A 23 24.40 -1.05 -15.00
C ALA A 23 23.34 -1.80 -14.19
N LEU A 24 22.37 -2.44 -14.85
CA LEU A 24 21.37 -3.26 -14.18
C LEU A 24 22.01 -4.38 -13.34
N ALA A 25 23.01 -5.09 -13.87
CA ALA A 25 23.71 -6.15 -13.15
C ALA A 25 24.40 -5.65 -11.87
N ILE A 26 25.02 -4.46 -11.90
CA ILE A 26 25.63 -3.83 -10.73
C ILE A 26 24.56 -3.50 -9.68
N HIS A 27 23.43 -2.94 -10.09
CA HIS A 27 22.32 -2.62 -9.19
C HIS A 27 21.69 -3.88 -8.59
N LEU A 28 21.41 -4.90 -9.39
CA LEU A 28 20.84 -6.17 -8.93
C LEU A 28 21.77 -6.88 -7.95
N LYS A 29 23.09 -6.84 -8.17
CA LYS A 29 24.08 -7.40 -7.23
C LYS A 29 23.97 -6.71 -5.86
N ARG A 30 23.96 -5.37 -5.83
CA ARG A 30 23.83 -4.60 -4.58
C ARG A 30 22.50 -4.85 -3.88
N LEU A 31 21.40 -4.86 -4.62
CA LEU A 31 20.07 -5.14 -4.07
C LEU A 31 19.97 -6.57 -3.51
N LYS A 32 20.64 -7.54 -4.15
CA LYS A 32 20.73 -8.93 -3.67
C LYS A 32 21.54 -9.04 -2.39
N GLU A 33 22.68 -8.34 -2.30
CA GLU A 33 23.49 -8.26 -1.07
C GLU A 33 22.71 -7.66 0.11
N LEU A 34 21.85 -6.68 -0.16
CA LEU A 34 20.95 -6.10 0.84
C LEU A 34 19.74 -7.01 1.16
N GLY A 35 19.55 -8.12 0.45
CA GLY A 35 18.41 -9.02 0.58
C GLY A 35 17.09 -8.43 0.09
N LEU A 36 17.14 -7.41 -0.76
CA LEU A 36 15.98 -6.69 -1.30
C LEU A 36 15.43 -7.36 -2.58
N VAL A 37 16.28 -8.05 -3.33
CA VAL A 37 15.84 -8.81 -4.52
C VAL A 37 16.43 -10.21 -4.53
N ARG A 38 15.75 -11.14 -5.23
CA ARG A 38 16.33 -12.40 -5.69
C ARG A 38 16.27 -12.44 -7.21
N THR A 39 17.26 -13.05 -7.84
CA THR A 39 17.39 -13.06 -9.30
C THR A 39 17.51 -14.50 -9.79
N GLY A 40 16.64 -14.92 -10.69
CA GLY A 40 16.76 -16.13 -11.51
C GLY A 40 17.28 -15.82 -12.92
N ARG A 41 17.26 -16.81 -13.82
CA ARG A 41 17.66 -16.60 -15.23
C ARG A 41 16.65 -15.75 -16.01
N GLU A 42 15.38 -15.78 -15.63
CA GLU A 42 14.27 -15.15 -16.36
C GLU A 42 13.36 -14.34 -15.42
N PHE A 43 13.81 -14.08 -14.19
CA PHE A 43 12.99 -13.33 -13.24
C PHE A 43 13.81 -12.54 -12.22
N VAL A 44 13.18 -11.47 -11.73
CA VAL A 44 13.60 -10.73 -10.55
C VAL A 44 12.44 -10.72 -9.56
N ASP A 45 12.68 -11.30 -8.38
CA ASP A 45 11.77 -11.25 -7.25
C ASP A 45 12.11 -10.06 -6.36
N VAL A 46 11.11 -9.23 -6.07
CA VAL A 46 11.15 -8.24 -5.00
C VAL A 46 10.82 -8.94 -3.69
N THR A 47 11.77 -8.97 -2.75
CA THR A 47 11.58 -9.67 -1.47
C THR A 47 10.62 -8.92 -0.57
N GLU A 48 10.07 -9.60 0.42
CA GLU A 48 9.27 -8.96 1.48
C GLU A 48 10.04 -7.84 2.19
N LYS A 49 11.35 -8.03 2.40
CA LYS A 49 12.23 -6.99 2.96
C LYS A 49 12.25 -5.74 2.08
N ALA A 50 12.28 -5.89 0.76
CA ALA A 50 12.15 -4.76 -0.15
C ALA A 50 10.77 -4.14 -0.13
N VAL A 51 9.69 -4.93 -0.09
CA VAL A 51 8.34 -4.38 0.03
C VAL A 51 8.21 -3.55 1.31
N LYS A 52 8.70 -4.05 2.46
CA LYS A 52 8.72 -3.32 3.74
C LYS A 52 9.61 -2.09 3.69
N PHE A 53 10.75 -2.16 3.00
CA PHE A 53 11.63 -1.01 2.80
C PHE A 53 10.98 0.06 1.91
N LEU A 54 10.27 -0.34 0.84
CA LEU A 54 9.63 0.54 -0.14
C LEU A 54 8.31 1.14 0.37
N LYS A 55 7.52 0.41 1.17
CA LYS A 55 6.33 0.94 1.85
C LYS A 55 6.68 2.01 2.90
N GLY A 56 7.97 2.18 3.20
CA GLY A 56 8.41 2.90 4.40
C GLY A 56 8.05 2.10 5.64
N GLN A 57 8.73 2.36 6.75
CA GLN A 57 8.31 1.87 8.06
C GLN A 57 7.04 2.61 8.54
N SER A 58 6.00 2.68 7.71
CA SER A 58 4.73 3.28 8.10
C SER A 58 3.86 2.20 8.69
N ASN A 59 3.33 2.46 9.88
CA ASN A 59 2.37 1.57 10.49
C ASN A 59 1.09 1.52 9.65
N ASP A 60 0.42 0.37 9.63
CA ASP A 60 -0.93 0.30 9.09
C ASP A 60 -1.85 1.11 9.99
N VAL A 61 -2.75 1.86 9.39
CA VAL A 61 -3.74 2.69 10.08
C VAL A 61 -5.12 2.24 9.67
N ILE A 62 -5.96 2.02 10.68
CA ILE A 62 -7.37 1.70 10.51
C ILE A 62 -8.17 2.92 10.92
N VAL A 63 -8.95 3.48 10.00
CA VAL A 63 -9.89 4.57 10.24
C VAL A 63 -11.31 4.02 10.12
N LEU A 64 -12.04 4.01 11.22
CA LEU A 64 -13.47 3.72 11.23
C LEU A 64 -14.24 5.01 10.98
N VAL A 65 -15.25 4.96 10.12
CA VAL A 65 -16.05 6.12 9.73
C VAL A 65 -17.52 5.83 9.96
N LYS A 66 -18.16 6.73 10.71
CA LYS A 66 -19.59 6.73 10.96
C LYS A 66 -20.24 7.71 10.00
N VAL A 67 -21.27 7.25 9.29
CA VAL A 67 -21.87 7.96 8.17
C VAL A 67 -23.37 8.08 8.39
N GLU A 68 -23.93 9.23 8.05
CA GLU A 68 -25.37 9.40 7.96
C GLU A 68 -25.97 8.44 6.92
N PRO A 69 -27.04 7.69 7.24
CA PRO A 69 -27.58 6.66 6.35
C PRO A 69 -27.85 7.12 4.91
N LYS A 70 -28.35 8.36 4.74
CA LYS A 70 -28.65 8.96 3.43
C LYS A 70 -27.42 9.23 2.55
N TYR A 71 -26.21 9.27 3.11
CA TYR A 71 -24.96 9.57 2.38
C TYR A 71 -24.04 8.35 2.23
N ARG A 72 -24.42 7.16 2.72
CA ARG A 72 -23.56 5.97 2.70
C ARG A 72 -22.97 5.67 1.33
N ASP A 73 -23.81 5.65 0.28
CA ASP A 73 -23.35 5.34 -1.07
C ASP A 73 -22.36 6.40 -1.60
N LYS A 74 -22.64 7.69 -1.35
CA LYS A 74 -21.73 8.80 -1.67
C LYS A 74 -20.37 8.63 -0.99
N VAL A 75 -20.37 8.27 0.30
CA VAL A 75 -19.13 8.05 1.06
C VAL A 75 -18.37 6.82 0.56
N TYR A 76 -19.07 5.72 0.27
CA TYR A 76 -18.45 4.52 -0.29
C TYR A 76 -17.81 4.80 -1.66
N ASP A 77 -18.48 5.53 -2.55
CA ASP A 77 -17.92 5.85 -3.85
C ASP A 77 -16.76 6.86 -3.76
N PHE A 78 -16.81 7.79 -2.81
CA PHE A 78 -15.69 8.68 -2.53
C PHE A 78 -14.48 7.90 -2.00
N SER A 79 -14.68 6.94 -1.09
CA SER A 79 -13.59 6.15 -0.50
C SER A 79 -12.74 5.40 -1.52
N LYS A 80 -13.34 4.98 -2.65
CA LYS A 80 -12.63 4.33 -3.78
C LYS A 80 -11.57 5.22 -4.45
N LYS A 81 -11.66 6.55 -4.27
CA LYS A 81 -10.75 7.53 -4.86
C LYS A 81 -9.62 7.96 -3.92
N LEU A 82 -9.68 7.53 -2.65
CA LEU A 82 -8.67 7.88 -1.66
C LEU A 82 -7.40 7.04 -1.84
N PRO A 83 -6.22 7.57 -1.45
CA PRO A 83 -4.97 6.82 -1.46
C PRO A 83 -4.95 5.84 -0.27
N ILE A 84 -5.75 4.77 -0.35
CA ILE A 84 -5.97 3.79 0.72
C ILE A 84 -5.67 2.38 0.21
N GLU A 85 -5.22 1.50 1.10
CA GLU A 85 -4.93 0.10 0.74
C GLU A 85 -6.22 -0.73 0.63
N LYS A 86 -7.20 -0.45 1.50
CA LYS A 86 -8.47 -1.18 1.54
C LYS A 86 -9.59 -0.36 2.14
N ALA A 87 -10.81 -0.56 1.62
CA ALA A 87 -12.05 -0.08 2.21
C ALA A 87 -13.01 -1.25 2.45
N LEU A 88 -13.65 -1.29 3.61
CA LEU A 88 -14.58 -2.34 4.01
C LEU A 88 -15.88 -1.73 4.50
N ARG A 89 -17.00 -2.19 3.95
CA ARG A 89 -18.32 -1.89 4.53
C ARG A 89 -18.47 -2.69 5.82
N LEU A 90 -18.94 -2.02 6.86
CA LEU A 90 -19.13 -2.62 8.18
C LEU A 90 -20.62 -2.74 8.51
N ALA A 91 -20.95 -3.80 9.24
CA ALA A 91 -22.23 -3.91 9.94
C ALA A 91 -21.96 -3.60 11.42
N GLY A 92 -22.60 -2.55 11.95
CA GLY A 92 -22.41 -2.14 13.34
C GLY A 92 -22.58 -0.64 13.54
N GLU A 93 -21.89 -0.11 14.55
CA GLU A 93 -21.92 1.32 14.88
C GLU A 93 -21.27 2.20 13.80
N TYR A 94 -20.23 1.69 13.15
CA TYR A 94 -19.52 2.33 12.05
C TYR A 94 -19.94 1.71 10.73
N ASP A 95 -19.88 2.49 9.66
CA ASP A 95 -20.37 2.10 8.33
C ASP A 95 -19.22 1.69 7.40
N LEU A 96 -18.03 2.24 7.62
CA LEU A 96 -16.86 2.06 6.78
C LEU A 96 -15.59 1.89 7.64
N ALA A 97 -14.74 0.94 7.27
CA ALA A 97 -13.34 0.88 7.71
C ALA A 97 -12.42 1.15 6.52
N VAL A 98 -11.48 2.06 6.71
CA VAL A 98 -10.41 2.38 5.76
C VAL A 98 -9.09 1.90 6.36
N ILE A 99 -8.36 1.11 5.58
CA ILE A 99 -7.01 0.65 5.93
C ILE A 99 -6.04 1.38 5.01
N THR A 100 -5.08 2.06 5.61
CA THR A 100 -4.08 2.86 4.90
C THR A 100 -2.75 2.87 5.65
N GLN A 101 -1.80 3.65 5.17
CA GLN A 101 -0.50 3.85 5.80
C GLN A 101 -0.47 5.16 6.59
N GLU A 102 0.30 5.17 7.68
CA GLU A 102 0.51 6.36 8.51
C GLU A 102 1.00 7.58 7.70
N THR A 103 1.82 7.33 6.66
CA THR A 103 2.37 8.36 5.74
C THR A 103 1.32 9.16 4.98
N VAL A 104 0.12 8.61 4.79
CA VAL A 104 -0.98 9.27 4.05
C VAL A 104 -2.18 9.56 4.95
N LEU A 105 -2.06 9.34 6.26
CA LEU A 105 -3.15 9.46 7.22
C LEU A 105 -3.79 10.84 7.21
N ASP A 106 -2.98 11.90 7.29
CA ASP A 106 -3.48 13.28 7.34
C ASP A 106 -4.36 13.60 6.13
N LYS A 107 -3.88 13.25 4.93
CA LYS A 107 -4.63 13.44 3.69
C LYS A 107 -5.94 12.67 3.67
N VAL A 108 -5.94 11.45 4.20
CA VAL A 108 -7.14 10.60 4.30
C VAL A 108 -8.13 11.20 5.29
N LEU A 109 -7.69 11.61 6.48
CA LEU A 109 -8.54 12.23 7.51
C LEU A 109 -9.12 13.56 7.03
N ASP A 110 -8.31 14.43 6.42
CA ASP A 110 -8.78 15.68 5.84
C ASP A 110 -9.87 15.45 4.79
N SER A 111 -9.67 14.44 3.93
CA SER A 111 -10.65 14.11 2.89
C SER A 111 -11.96 13.56 3.47
N LEU A 112 -11.88 12.73 4.52
CA LEU A 112 -13.05 12.12 5.15
C LEU A 112 -13.82 13.13 6.03
N ASN A 113 -13.12 13.95 6.82
CA ASN A 113 -13.74 14.91 7.72
C ASN A 113 -14.46 16.05 6.97
N ASN A 114 -14.00 16.39 5.77
CA ASN A 114 -14.65 17.38 4.91
C ASN A 114 -15.77 16.79 4.03
N LEU A 115 -16.00 15.48 4.08
CA LEU A 115 -17.00 14.83 3.26
C LEU A 115 -18.39 14.92 3.90
N GLU A 116 -19.33 15.51 3.17
CA GLU A 116 -20.72 15.61 3.61
C GLU A 116 -21.30 14.22 3.98
N GLY A 117 -21.88 14.15 5.17
CA GLY A 117 -22.49 12.94 5.72
C GLY A 117 -21.57 12.10 6.61
N VAL A 118 -20.27 12.44 6.71
CA VAL A 118 -19.40 11.86 7.73
C VAL A 118 -19.71 12.52 9.09
N LYS A 119 -20.07 11.70 10.07
CA LYS A 119 -20.41 12.12 11.44
C LYS A 119 -19.23 12.06 12.38
N GLU A 120 -18.42 11.02 12.23
CA GLU A 120 -17.34 10.70 13.16
C GLU A 120 -16.30 9.83 12.46
N THR A 121 -15.03 10.05 12.78
CA THR A 121 -13.93 9.17 12.42
C THR A 121 -13.18 8.73 13.66
N LYS A 122 -12.80 7.45 13.74
CA LYS A 122 -11.99 6.88 14.81
C LYS A 122 -10.77 6.17 14.25
N THR A 123 -9.59 6.60 14.67
CA THR A 123 -8.31 6.17 14.10
C THR A 123 -7.57 5.23 15.05
N PHE A 124 -6.97 4.17 14.50
CA PHE A 124 -6.13 3.21 15.20
C PHE A 124 -4.85 2.98 14.40
N ILE A 125 -3.70 3.27 15.01
CA ILE A 125 -2.39 3.02 14.40
C ILE A 125 -1.91 1.65 14.90
N SER A 126 -1.53 0.76 13.98
CA SER A 126 -1.00 -0.55 14.33
C SER A 126 0.37 -0.41 14.99
N ILE A 127 0.60 -1.10 16.10
CA ILE A 127 1.93 -1.19 16.73
C ILE A 127 2.72 -2.42 16.28
N GLY A 128 2.12 -3.25 15.43
CA GLY A 128 2.69 -4.50 14.92
C GLY A 128 1.61 -5.46 14.44
N ALA A 129 1.94 -6.25 13.42
CA ALA A 129 1.07 -7.30 12.92
C ALA A 129 1.31 -8.61 13.67
N ILE A 130 0.23 -9.29 14.07
CA ILE A 130 0.30 -10.64 14.68
C ILE A 130 0.30 -11.72 13.59
N LYS A 131 -0.33 -11.45 12.44
CA LYS A 131 -0.43 -12.36 11.28
C LYS A 131 -0.73 -11.56 10.01
N GLU A 132 -0.14 -11.97 8.89
CA GLU A 132 -0.34 -11.42 7.53
C GLU A 132 -0.98 -12.43 6.58
#